data_AF-A0A284R6H0-F1
#
_entry.id   AF-A0A284R6H0-F1
#
_cell.length_a   1.000
_cell.length_b   1.000
_cell.length_c   1.000
_cell.angle_alpha   90.00
_cell.angle_beta   90.00
_cell.angle_gamma   90.00
#
_symmetry.space_group_name_H-M   'P 1'
#
loop_
_entity.id
_entity.type
_entity.pdbx_description
1 polymer ?
#
loop_
_entity_poly.entity_id
_entity_poly.type
_entity_poly.pdbx_seq_one_letter_code
_entity_poly.pdbx_strand_id
1 'polypeptide(L)'
;MLVLNASLQVASLVEASNIPYVEKLAKVSVAVIELLEKKAKNKEDVKELCESITNTVDVIKALVSMHGEQGAAYFKDICTEMERYLTGIADNLKDA
;
A
#
# COMPACT_ATOMS: atom_id res chain seq x y z
N MET A 1 -8.94 -0.58 -15.34
CA MET A 1 -7.90 0.24 -16.03
C MET A 1 -7.27 1.26 -15.08
N LEU A 2 -8.05 2.05 -14.32
CA LEU A 2 -7.50 2.93 -13.28
C LEU A 2 -6.91 2.17 -12.07
N VAL A 3 -7.50 1.04 -11.67
CA VAL A 3 -7.02 0.25 -10.51
C VAL A 3 -5.71 -0.49 -10.82
N LEU A 4 -5.56 -1.09 -12.01
CA LEU A 4 -4.28 -1.60 -12.50
C LEU A 4 -3.15 -0.55 -12.45
N ASN A 5 -3.47 0.73 -12.73
CA ASN A 5 -2.49 1.82 -12.62
C ASN A 5 -2.07 2.07 -11.16
N ALA A 6 -2.99 1.96 -10.19
CA ALA A 6 -2.67 2.06 -8.77
C ALA A 6 -1.76 0.91 -8.31
N SER A 7 -2.06 -0.34 -8.68
CA SER A 7 -1.20 -1.50 -8.36
C SER A 7 0.19 -1.36 -8.96
N LEU A 8 0.30 -0.94 -10.23
CA LEU A 8 1.58 -0.73 -10.91
C LEU A 8 2.39 0.41 -10.27
N GLN A 9 1.73 1.50 -9.87
CA GLN A 9 2.38 2.58 -9.13
C GLN A 9 2.96 2.06 -7.82
N VAL A 10 2.17 1.36 -7.00
CA VAL A 10 2.66 0.81 -5.73
C VAL A 10 3.77 -0.23 -5.96
N ALA A 11 3.65 -1.09 -6.97
CA ALA A 11 4.69 -2.04 -7.34
C ALA A 11 6.01 -1.35 -7.71
N SER A 12 5.97 -0.23 -8.44
CA SER A 12 7.17 0.57 -8.73
C SER A 12 7.82 1.16 -7.46
N LEU A 13 7.02 1.40 -6.41
CA LEU A 13 7.54 1.84 -5.11
C LEU A 13 8.27 0.71 -4.37
N VAL A 14 7.85 -0.55 -4.55
CA VAL A 14 8.55 -1.74 -4.04
C VAL A 14 9.94 -1.83 -4.63
N GLU A 15 10.05 -1.81 -5.97
CA GLU A 15 11.33 -1.99 -6.69
C GLU A 15 12.34 -0.89 -6.38
N ALA A 16 11.86 0.33 -6.14
CA ALA A 16 12.70 1.47 -5.82
C ALA A 16 13.11 1.56 -4.34
N SER A 17 12.52 0.74 -3.46
CA SER A 17 12.76 0.82 -2.01
C SER A 17 13.69 -0.28 -1.55
N ASN A 18 14.86 0.10 -1.01
CA ASN A 18 15.76 -0.82 -0.29
C ASN A 18 15.41 -0.92 1.20
N ILE A 19 14.20 -0.53 1.59
CA ILE A 19 13.79 -0.36 2.99
C ILE A 19 12.74 -1.43 3.33
N PRO A 20 13.08 -2.43 4.18
CA PRO A 20 12.27 -3.63 4.34
C PRO A 20 10.81 -3.40 4.76
N TYR A 21 10.56 -2.41 5.63
CA TYR A 21 9.19 -2.14 6.12
C TYR A 21 8.33 -1.39 5.09
N VAL A 22 8.94 -0.57 4.22
CA VAL A 22 8.24 0.06 3.09
C VAL A 22 7.92 -0.99 2.02
N GLU A 23 8.86 -1.89 1.76
CA GLU A 23 8.68 -3.00 0.80
C GLU A 23 7.49 -3.89 1.20
N LYS A 24 7.41 -4.28 2.48
CA LYS A 24 6.29 -5.08 3.01
C LYS A 24 4.96 -4.37 2.89
N LEU A 25 4.90 -3.10 3.31
CA LEU A 25 3.70 -2.27 3.19
C LEU A 25 3.24 -2.20 1.72
N ALA A 26 4.16 -1.92 0.80
CA ALA A 26 3.82 -1.81 -0.62
C ALA A 26 3.32 -3.15 -1.21
N LYS A 27 3.90 -4.29 -0.82
CA LYS A 27 3.41 -5.62 -1.23
C LYS A 27 1.98 -5.90 -0.77
N VAL A 28 1.65 -5.62 0.50
CA VAL A 28 0.28 -5.85 0.98
C VAL A 28 -0.71 -4.86 0.36
N SER A 29 -0.29 -3.61 0.12
CA SER A 29 -1.10 -2.63 -0.62
C SER A 29 -1.45 -3.12 -2.02
N VAL A 30 -0.49 -3.67 -2.78
CA VAL A 30 -0.76 -4.29 -4.09
C VAL A 30 -1.79 -5.42 -3.96
N ALA A 31 -1.62 -6.31 -2.99
CA ALA A 31 -2.54 -7.43 -2.79
C ALA A 31 -3.98 -6.96 -2.49
N VAL A 32 -4.15 -5.94 -1.65
CA VAL A 32 -5.47 -5.35 -1.35
C VAL A 32 -6.09 -4.73 -2.60
N ILE A 33 -5.33 -3.92 -3.35
CA ILE A 33 -5.81 -3.24 -4.56
C ILE A 33 -6.28 -4.28 -5.60
N GLU A 34 -5.51 -5.35 -5.81
CA GLU A 34 -5.89 -6.43 -6.74
C GLU A 34 -7.13 -7.21 -6.28
N LEU A 35 -7.27 -7.45 -4.98
CA LEU A 35 -8.45 -8.14 -4.42
C LEU A 35 -9.70 -7.27 -4.56
N LEU A 36 -9.59 -5.96 -4.30
CA LEU A 36 -10.67 -5.01 -4.49
C LEU A 36 -11.09 -4.93 -5.96
N GLU A 37 -10.14 -4.89 -6.92
CA GLU A 37 -10.47 -4.90 -8.35
C GLU A 37 -11.27 -6.14 -8.76
N LYS A 38 -10.94 -7.30 -8.17
CA LYS A 38 -11.57 -8.59 -8.51
C LYS A 38 -12.94 -8.78 -7.86
N LYS A 39 -13.12 -8.37 -6.61
CA LYS A 39 -14.27 -8.77 -5.79
C LYS A 39 -15.29 -7.67 -5.54
N ALA A 40 -14.91 -6.41 -5.65
CA ALA A 40 -15.80 -5.33 -5.23
C ALA A 40 -16.85 -5.00 -6.29
N LYS A 41 -18.09 -4.78 -5.81
CA LYS A 41 -19.25 -4.47 -6.65
C LYS A 41 -19.39 -2.97 -6.95
N ASN A 42 -18.96 -2.11 -6.03
CA ASN A 42 -18.95 -0.66 -6.22
C ASN A 42 -17.58 -0.21 -6.75
N LYS A 43 -17.53 0.19 -8.02
CA LYS A 43 -16.27 0.55 -8.69
C LYS A 43 -15.74 1.93 -8.31
N GLU A 44 -16.59 2.88 -7.92
CA GLU A 44 -16.14 4.24 -7.59
C GLU A 44 -15.49 4.27 -6.19
N ASP A 45 -16.15 3.69 -5.17
CA ASP A 45 -15.58 3.60 -3.81
C ASP A 45 -14.23 2.86 -3.81
N VAL A 46 -14.13 1.79 -4.61
CA VAL A 46 -12.88 1.03 -4.78
C VAL A 46 -11.79 1.88 -5.39
N LYS A 47 -12.13 2.68 -6.41
CA LYS A 47 -11.16 3.56 -7.05
C LYS A 47 -10.65 4.59 -6.05
N GLU A 48 -11.53 5.25 -5.30
CA GLU A 48 -11.14 6.23 -4.27
C GLU A 48 -10.26 5.59 -3.19
N LEU A 49 -10.63 4.40 -2.71
CA LEU A 49 -9.83 3.66 -1.72
C LEU A 49 -8.44 3.28 -2.27
N CYS A 50 -8.37 2.77 -3.50
CA CYS A 50 -7.10 2.42 -4.14
C CYS A 50 -6.20 3.65 -4.34
N GLU A 51 -6.75 4.79 -4.76
CA GLU A 51 -6.03 6.06 -4.88
C GLU A 51 -5.51 6.53 -3.52
N SER A 52 -6.32 6.45 -2.46
CA SER A 52 -5.93 6.80 -1.11
C SER A 52 -4.79 5.93 -0.57
N ILE A 53 -4.85 4.61 -0.78
CA ILE A 53 -3.79 3.67 -0.41
C ILE A 53 -2.50 4.02 -1.14
N THR A 54 -2.55 4.19 -2.46
CA THR A 54 -1.36 4.52 -3.27
C THR A 54 -0.72 5.83 -2.84
N ASN A 55 -1.51 6.89 -2.66
CA ASN A 55 -1.01 8.20 -2.22
C ASN A 55 -0.35 8.11 -0.84
N THR A 56 -0.91 7.34 0.07
CA THR A 56 -0.35 7.19 1.42
C THR A 56 0.99 6.46 1.40
N VAL A 57 1.11 5.39 0.60
CA VAL A 57 2.39 4.66 0.43
C VAL A 57 3.45 5.57 -0.19
N ASP A 58 3.08 6.40 -1.17
CA ASP A 58 4.01 7.35 -1.81
C ASP A 58 4.52 8.42 -0.83
N VAL A 59 3.62 9.02 -0.04
CA VAL A 59 3.99 9.99 1.01
C VAL A 59 4.96 9.36 2.03
N ILE A 60 4.68 8.14 2.48
CA ILE A 60 5.56 7.44 3.41
C ILE A 60 6.94 7.20 2.79
N LYS A 61 7.00 6.72 1.54
CA LYS A 61 8.28 6.52 0.84
C LYS A 61 9.06 7.83 0.73
N ALA A 62 8.40 8.92 0.36
CA ALA A 62 9.02 10.24 0.26
C ALA A 62 9.60 10.71 1.60
N LEU A 63 8.82 10.59 2.69
CA LEU A 63 9.24 10.97 4.03
C LEU A 63 10.42 10.12 4.52
N VAL A 64 10.36 8.80 4.33
CA VAL A 64 11.46 7.89 4.67
C VAL A 64 12.73 8.26 3.89
N SER A 65 12.59 8.61 2.61
CA SER A 65 13.71 9.00 1.75
C SER A 65 14.33 10.34 2.19
N MET A 66 13.52 11.30 2.63
CA MET A 66 13.97 12.60 3.12
C MET A 66 14.67 12.52 4.47
N HIS A 67 14.16 11.69 5.38
CA HIS A 67 14.66 11.62 6.76
C HIS A 67 15.74 10.55 6.98
N GLY A 68 15.98 9.67 5.99
CA GLY A 68 16.99 8.62 6.06
C GLY A 68 16.86 7.75 7.31
N GLU A 69 17.99 7.30 7.86
CA GLU A 69 18.01 6.42 9.04
C GLU A 69 17.45 7.08 10.32
N GLN A 70 17.49 8.41 10.44
CA GLN A 70 17.00 9.13 11.63
C GLN A 70 15.47 9.10 11.75
N GLY A 71 14.74 9.12 10.63
CA GLY A 71 13.29 8.95 10.62
C GLY A 71 12.83 7.49 10.68
N ALA A 72 13.74 6.53 10.47
CA ALA A 72 13.40 5.15 10.16
C ALA A 72 12.62 4.44 11.28
N ALA A 73 12.85 4.77 12.56
CA ALA A 73 12.12 4.17 13.67
C ALA A 73 10.62 4.57 13.66
N TYR A 74 10.33 5.86 13.49
CA TYR A 74 8.95 6.35 13.45
C TYR A 74 8.18 5.83 12.24
N PHE A 75 8.81 5.82 11.06
CA PHE A 75 8.17 5.30 9.86
C PHE A 75 8.02 3.78 9.86
N LYS A 76 8.94 3.05 10.50
CA LYS A 76 8.80 1.60 10.68
C LYS A 76 7.52 1.23 11.42
N ASP A 77 7.22 1.91 12.52
CA ASP A 77 6.01 1.62 13.31
C ASP A 77 4.74 1.96 12.52
N ILE A 78 4.72 3.10 11.83
CA ILE A 78 3.61 3.49 10.94
C ILE A 78 3.41 2.45 9.84
N CYS A 79 4.48 2.06 9.14
CA CYS A 79 4.40 1.05 8.08
C CYS A 79 3.91 -0.30 8.60
N THR A 80 4.36 -0.70 9.79
CA THR A 80 3.98 -1.99 10.39
C THR A 80 2.51 -1.99 10.79
N GLU A 81 1.98 -0.88 11.31
CA GLU A 81 0.57 -0.76 11.67
C GLU A 81 -0.31 -0.80 10.41
N MET A 82 0.05 -0.04 9.38
CA MET A 82 -0.65 -0.05 8.09
C MET A 82 -0.59 -1.42 7.42
N GLU A 83 0.56 -2.09 7.47
CA GLU A 83 0.72 -3.45 6.94
C GLU A 83 -0.27 -4.40 7.60
N ARG A 84 -0.41 -4.33 8.93
CA ARG A 84 -1.35 -5.17 9.69
C ARG A 84 -2.81 -4.90 9.30
N TYR A 85 -3.19 -3.63 9.20
CA TYR A 85 -4.55 -3.24 8.81
C TYR A 85 -4.88 -3.71 7.38
N LEU A 86 -3.99 -3.46 6.43
CA LEU A 86 -4.19 -3.88 5.04
C LEU A 86 -4.19 -5.40 4.89
N THR A 87 -3.39 -6.11 5.69
CA THR A 87 -3.44 -7.59 5.75
C THR A 87 -4.82 -8.07 6.21
N GLY A 88 -5.37 -7.48 7.27
CA GLY A 88 -6.72 -7.81 7.74
C GLY A 88 -7.80 -7.53 6.68
N ILE A 89 -7.67 -6.44 5.93
CA ILE A 89 -8.57 -6.16 4.79
C ILE A 89 -8.42 -7.23 3.71
N ALA A 90 -7.18 -7.57 3.33
CA ALA A 90 -6.92 -8.59 2.32
C ALA A 90 -7.51 -9.95 2.72
N ASP A 91 -7.39 -10.34 3.98
CA ASP A 91 -7.91 -11.61 4.48
C ASP A 91 -9.45 -11.62 4.48
N ASN A 92 -10.08 -10.54 4.97
CA ASN A 92 -11.54 -10.38 4.86
C ASN A 92 -12.03 -10.42 3.41
N LEU A 93 -11.28 -9.82 2.49
CA LEU A 93 -11.60 -9.87 1.07
C LEU A 93 -11.41 -11.28 0.48
N LYS A 94 -10.42 -12.07 0.92
CA LYS A 94 -10.24 -13.45 0.44
C LYS A 94 -11.40 -14.36 0.85
N ASP A 95 -11.92 -14.17 2.05
CA ASP A 95 -13.00 -14.98 2.63
C ASP A 95 -14.41 -14.59 2.17
N ALA A 96 -14.55 -13.45 1.48
CA ALA A 96 -15.80 -12.95 0.87
C ALA A 96 -16.08 -13.52 -0.53
#